data_AF-A0A380RXR9-F1
#
_entry.id   AF-A0A380RXR9-F1
#
_cell.length_a   1.000
_cell.length_b   1.000
_cell.length_c   1.000
_cell.angle_alpha   90.00
_cell.angle_beta   90.00
_cell.angle_gamma   90.00
#
_symmetry.space_group_name_H-M   'P 1'
#
loop_
_entity.id
_entity.type
_entity.pdbx_description
1 polymer ?
#
loop_
_entity_poly.entity_id
_entity_poly.type
_entity_poly.pdbx_seq_one_letter_code
_entity_poly.pdbx_strand_id
1 'polypeptide(L)'
;MKRFLLAMGAATLAFALTACEDSASNASADSNQQASERSGSFPKNGDPNFYCEVTSGEGWAQIKVNIPNYMGHVEKRSYDATTDVGTQYYEESYYNLNPFQKSEMCLEYERDVKNDKKRNITDFYCGHGVFFMVVTAENASRYIEEFTTMEDHFIERCREYREDWDNGVYDHRDEED
;
A
#
# COMPACT_ATOMS: atom_id res chain seq x y z
N MET A 1 24.37 44.66 27.87
CA MET A 1 24.57 43.96 29.17
C MET A 1 23.26 43.98 29.96
N LYS A 2 22.62 42.82 30.14
CA LYS A 2 22.02 42.32 31.39
C LYS A 2 21.57 40.88 31.14
N ARG A 3 22.14 39.97 31.93
CA ARG A 3 22.04 38.51 31.83
C ARG A 3 20.79 38.05 32.58
N PHE A 4 20.03 37.13 31.99
CA PHE A 4 19.08 36.31 32.73
C PHE A 4 19.63 34.89 32.86
N LEU A 5 19.78 34.48 34.11
CA LEU A 5 20.15 33.14 34.60
C LEU A 5 18.92 32.22 34.44
N LEU A 6 19.05 31.05 33.81
CA LEU A 6 19.33 29.72 34.41
C LEU A 6 18.14 29.18 35.24
N ALA A 7 17.45 28.13 34.74
CA ALA A 7 17.50 26.78 35.33
C ALA A 7 16.46 25.81 34.74
N MET A 8 16.99 24.71 34.20
CA MET A 8 16.64 23.30 34.41
C MET A 8 15.21 22.79 34.21
N GLY A 9 15.12 21.80 33.32
CA GLY A 9 14.05 20.82 33.27
C GLY A 9 14.33 19.75 32.21
N ALA A 10 15.41 18.97 32.39
CA ALA A 10 15.66 17.80 31.56
C ALA A 10 14.65 16.69 31.93
N ALA A 11 13.76 16.35 31.00
CA ALA A 11 13.00 15.11 31.08
C ALA A 11 13.69 14.08 30.17
N THR A 12 14.64 13.35 30.75
CA THR A 12 15.14 12.09 30.21
C THR A 12 14.00 11.06 30.27
N LEU A 13 13.44 10.69 29.12
CA LEU A 13 12.63 9.47 29.02
C LEU A 13 13.60 8.29 28.98
N ALA A 14 13.75 7.66 30.14
CA ALA A 14 14.48 6.41 30.30
C ALA A 14 13.70 5.26 29.63
N PHE A 15 14.38 4.56 28.73
CA PHE A 15 13.98 3.23 28.29
C PHE A 15 14.06 2.28 29.49
N ALA A 16 12.92 1.74 29.91
CA ALA A 16 12.88 0.58 30.79
C ALA A 16 12.28 -0.58 29.99
N LEU A 17 13.17 -1.44 29.50
CA LEU A 17 12.86 -2.83 29.18
C LEU A 17 12.49 -3.53 30.49
N THR A 18 11.22 -3.90 30.66
CA THR A 18 10.82 -4.93 31.60
C THR A 18 10.22 -6.08 30.82
N ALA A 19 10.98 -7.16 30.73
CA ALA A 19 10.46 -8.49 30.48
C ALA A 19 9.45 -8.84 31.59
N CYS A 20 8.27 -9.32 31.18
CA CYS A 20 7.40 -10.14 32.00
C CYS A 20 6.96 -11.33 31.15
N GLU A 21 7.73 -12.42 31.25
CA GLU A 21 7.16 -13.75 31.49
C GLU A 21 6.29 -13.62 32.78
N ASP A 22 5.09 -14.17 32.94
CA ASP A 22 4.60 -15.43 32.43
C ASP A 22 3.06 -15.52 32.59
N SER A 23 2.45 -16.36 31.74
CA SER A 23 1.25 -17.18 32.00
C SER A 23 -0.15 -16.55 32.14
N ALA A 24 -0.85 -16.49 31.00
CA ALA A 24 -2.28 -16.85 30.93
C ALA A 24 -2.51 -17.69 29.66
N SER A 25 -2.99 -18.91 29.85
CA SER A 25 -3.08 -19.98 28.86
C SER A 25 -4.40 -19.98 28.08
N ASN A 26 -4.28 -20.52 26.86
CA ASN A 26 -5.30 -20.93 25.88
C ASN A 26 -6.07 -19.85 25.12
N ALA A 27 -5.59 -19.55 23.90
CA ALA A 27 -6.42 -19.63 22.70
C ALA A 27 -5.55 -19.80 21.43
N SER A 28 -5.80 -20.91 20.73
CA SER A 28 -5.60 -21.17 19.29
C SER A 28 -4.24 -20.90 18.65
N ALA A 29 -3.63 -21.99 18.17
CA ALA A 29 -2.71 -21.98 17.05
C ALA A 29 -3.29 -21.14 15.89
N ASP A 30 -2.49 -20.26 15.27
CA ASP A 30 -2.05 -20.53 13.90
C ASP A 30 -1.07 -19.48 13.35
N SER A 31 -0.09 -20.00 12.61
CA SER A 31 0.80 -19.30 11.68
C SER A 31 1.75 -18.24 12.27
N ASN A 32 2.82 -18.72 12.90
CA ASN A 32 4.11 -18.06 12.76
C ASN A 32 4.61 -18.34 11.32
N GLN A 33 3.93 -17.80 10.31
CA GLN A 33 4.53 -17.66 8.99
C GLN A 33 5.59 -16.58 9.16
N GLN A 34 6.84 -17.03 9.29
CA GLN A 34 8.02 -16.26 8.94
C GLN A 34 7.69 -15.59 7.60
N ALA A 35 7.30 -14.31 7.64
CA ALA A 35 6.80 -13.60 6.47
C ALA A 35 7.95 -13.63 5.46
N SER A 36 7.84 -14.52 4.46
CA SER A 36 8.71 -14.47 3.30
C SER A 36 8.68 -13.03 2.84
N GLU A 37 9.84 -12.36 2.80
CA GLU A 37 9.91 -10.99 2.26
C GLU A 37 9.15 -10.99 0.93
N ARG A 38 7.96 -10.40 0.92
CA ARG A 38 7.13 -10.34 -0.27
C ARG A 38 7.68 -9.18 -1.10
N SER A 39 8.32 -9.49 -2.21
CA SER A 39 8.69 -8.49 -3.20
C SER A 39 7.43 -8.01 -3.91
N GLY A 40 7.26 -6.70 -4.04
CA GLY A 40 6.18 -6.12 -4.85
C GLY A 40 6.30 -6.47 -6.33
N SER A 41 5.36 -5.96 -7.13
CA SER A 41 5.27 -6.17 -8.57
C SER A 41 6.28 -5.37 -9.39
N PHE A 42 7.12 -4.57 -8.72
CA PHE A 42 8.09 -3.68 -9.31
C PHE A 42 9.52 -3.97 -8.85
N PRO A 43 10.53 -3.66 -9.66
CA PRO A 43 11.92 -3.63 -9.20
C PRO A 43 12.09 -2.70 -8.00
N LYS A 44 13.09 -2.97 -7.14
CA LYS A 44 13.36 -2.20 -5.91
C LYS A 44 13.52 -0.69 -6.14
N ASN A 45 14.02 -0.29 -7.32
CA ASN A 45 14.24 1.10 -7.69
C ASN A 45 13.25 1.59 -8.77
N GLY A 46 12.20 0.81 -9.05
CA GLY A 46 11.29 1.06 -10.15
C GLY A 46 11.91 0.83 -11.52
N ASP A 47 11.11 1.11 -12.54
CA ASP A 47 11.58 1.19 -13.92
C ASP A 47 12.02 2.63 -14.25
N PRO A 48 13.04 2.82 -15.11
CA PRO A 48 13.56 4.15 -15.42
C PRO A 48 12.62 5.01 -16.27
N ASN A 49 11.59 4.40 -16.87
CA ASN A 49 10.68 5.06 -17.79
C ASN A 49 9.26 5.06 -17.24
N PHE A 50 8.52 6.12 -17.52
CA PHE A 50 7.08 6.15 -17.27
C PHE A 50 6.39 5.11 -18.15
N TYR A 51 5.47 4.34 -17.58
CA TYR A 51 4.49 3.56 -18.33
C TYR A 51 3.18 3.43 -17.56
N CYS A 52 2.11 3.26 -18.31
CA CYS A 52 0.82 2.85 -17.80
C CYS A 52 0.23 1.82 -18.76
N GLU A 53 0.07 0.59 -18.28
CA GLU A 53 -0.38 -0.54 -19.07
C GLU A 53 -1.71 -1.05 -18.51
N VAL A 54 -2.68 -1.22 -19.39
CA VAL A 54 -3.94 -1.89 -19.07
C VAL A 54 -3.95 -3.24 -19.78
N THR A 55 -4.23 -4.29 -19.02
CA THR A 55 -4.40 -5.65 -19.53
C THR A 55 -5.72 -6.21 -19.03
N SER A 56 -6.44 -6.93 -19.88
CA SER A 56 -7.75 -7.48 -19.54
C SER A 56 -7.94 -8.87 -20.14
N GLY A 57 -8.96 -9.56 -19.64
CA GLY A 57 -9.45 -10.83 -20.14
C GLY A 57 -10.89 -11.07 -19.66
N GLU A 58 -11.40 -12.26 -19.92
CA GLU A 58 -12.77 -12.61 -19.51
C GLU A 58 -12.90 -12.51 -17.98
N GLY A 59 -13.74 -11.58 -17.52
CA GLY A 59 -14.02 -11.38 -16.09
C GLY A 59 -12.91 -10.70 -15.29
N TRP A 60 -11.86 -10.14 -15.90
CA TRP A 60 -10.82 -9.43 -15.16
C TRP A 60 -10.15 -8.31 -15.95
N ALA A 61 -9.64 -7.31 -15.21
CA ALA A 61 -8.80 -6.24 -15.76
C ALA A 61 -7.70 -5.88 -14.75
N GLN A 62 -6.60 -5.34 -15.25
CA GLN A 62 -5.47 -4.87 -14.46
C GLN A 62 -4.90 -3.59 -15.06
N ILE A 63 -4.60 -2.62 -14.20
CA ILE A 63 -3.74 -1.48 -14.48
C ILE A 63 -2.38 -1.69 -13.81
N LYS A 64 -1.29 -1.40 -14.52
CA LYS A 64 0.06 -1.36 -14.00
C LYS A 64 0.72 -0.04 -14.40
N VAL A 65 1.14 0.75 -13.41
CA VAL A 65 1.71 2.08 -13.61
C VAL A 65 3.09 2.14 -12.98
N ASN A 66 4.06 2.72 -13.68
CA ASN A 66 5.34 3.11 -13.12
C ASN A 66 5.56 4.60 -13.37
N ILE A 67 5.83 5.33 -12.30
CA ILE A 67 6.29 6.71 -12.32
C ILE A 67 7.75 6.68 -11.86
N PRO A 68 8.72 7.01 -12.75
CA PRO A 68 10.14 6.92 -12.45
C PRO A 68 10.51 7.66 -11.16
N ASN A 69 11.36 7.05 -10.34
CA ASN A 69 11.85 7.61 -9.07
C ASN A 69 10.78 7.95 -8.01
N TYR A 70 9.50 7.67 -8.28
CA TYR A 70 8.39 8.05 -7.40
C TYR A 70 7.62 6.84 -6.87
N MET A 71 6.80 6.18 -7.71
CA MET A 71 5.96 5.07 -7.32
C MET A 71 5.65 4.11 -8.46
N GLY A 72 5.37 2.86 -8.12
CA GLY A 72 4.68 1.89 -8.94
C GLY A 72 3.30 1.58 -8.35
N HIS A 73 2.31 1.35 -9.19
CA HIS A 73 0.96 1.00 -8.80
C HIS A 73 0.46 -0.21 -9.59
N VAL A 74 -0.13 -1.19 -8.91
CA VAL A 74 -0.90 -2.25 -9.55
C VAL A 74 -2.29 -2.29 -8.94
N GLU A 75 -3.30 -2.30 -9.79
CA GLU A 75 -4.64 -2.70 -9.37
C GLU A 75 -5.16 -3.75 -10.33
N LYS A 76 -5.57 -4.90 -9.79
CA LYS A 76 -6.22 -5.96 -10.55
C LYS A 76 -7.57 -6.27 -9.92
N ARG A 77 -8.61 -6.31 -10.74
CA ARG A 77 -9.93 -6.75 -10.31
C ARG A 77 -10.37 -7.94 -11.15
N SER A 78 -11.02 -8.90 -10.51
CA SER A 78 -11.57 -10.07 -11.20
C SER A 78 -12.90 -10.50 -10.60
N TYR A 79 -13.71 -11.13 -11.43
CA TYR A 79 -15.00 -11.70 -11.09
C TYR A 79 -15.07 -13.14 -11.59
N ASP A 80 -15.37 -14.07 -10.69
CA ASP A 80 -15.66 -15.46 -11.01
C ASP A 80 -17.16 -15.71 -10.93
N ALA A 81 -17.80 -15.85 -12.09
CA ALA A 81 -19.23 -16.12 -12.21
C ALA A 81 -19.64 -17.52 -11.66
N THR A 82 -18.70 -18.45 -11.55
CA THR A 82 -18.97 -19.81 -11.03
C THR A 82 -19.20 -19.79 -9.53
N THR A 83 -18.42 -18.97 -8.82
CA THR A 83 -18.47 -18.84 -7.37
C THR A 83 -19.21 -17.58 -6.91
N ASP A 84 -19.56 -16.70 -7.85
CA ASP A 84 -20.10 -15.36 -7.62
C ASP A 84 -19.24 -14.50 -6.69
N VAL A 85 -17.92 -14.63 -6.83
CA VAL A 85 -16.90 -13.93 -6.02
C VAL A 85 -16.16 -12.92 -6.87
N GLY A 86 -16.05 -11.70 -6.34
CA GLY A 86 -15.20 -10.63 -6.86
C GLY A 86 -13.94 -10.49 -6.02
N THR A 87 -12.81 -10.18 -6.65
CA THR A 87 -11.55 -9.88 -5.95
C THR A 87 -10.92 -8.61 -6.48
N GLN A 88 -10.25 -7.88 -5.60
CA GLN A 88 -9.44 -6.72 -5.93
C GLN A 88 -8.07 -6.87 -5.25
N TYR A 89 -7.01 -6.89 -6.04
CA TYR A 89 -5.64 -6.69 -5.61
C TYR A 89 -5.28 -5.23 -5.83
N TYR A 90 -4.74 -4.58 -4.80
CA TYR A 90 -4.22 -3.22 -4.87
C TYR A 90 -2.81 -3.23 -4.30
N GLU A 91 -1.86 -2.64 -5.01
CA GLU A 91 -0.47 -2.48 -4.59
C GLU A 91 0.04 -1.08 -4.92
N GLU A 92 0.81 -0.52 -4.01
CA GLU A 92 1.71 0.59 -4.28
C GLU A 92 3.13 0.27 -3.82
N SER A 93 4.10 0.64 -4.65
CA SER A 93 5.53 0.49 -4.42
C SER A 93 6.21 1.85 -4.54
N TYR A 94 6.61 2.46 -3.43
CA TYR A 94 7.28 3.76 -3.42
C TYR A 94 8.80 3.61 -3.49
N TYR A 95 9.40 4.32 -4.43
CA TYR A 95 10.84 4.30 -4.65
C TYR A 95 11.52 5.41 -3.84
N ASN A 96 12.82 5.20 -3.57
CA ASN A 96 13.71 6.19 -2.95
C ASN A 96 13.27 6.71 -1.56
N LEU A 97 12.34 6.04 -0.88
CA LEU A 97 11.97 6.41 0.49
C LEU A 97 13.08 6.08 1.49
N ASN A 98 13.35 7.01 2.39
CA ASN A 98 14.21 6.78 3.54
C ASN A 98 13.54 5.84 4.57
N PRO A 99 14.29 5.27 5.54
CA PRO A 99 13.72 4.34 6.50
C PRO A 99 12.56 4.89 7.33
N PHE A 100 12.59 6.18 7.69
CA PHE A 100 11.54 6.83 8.47
C PHE A 100 10.24 6.93 7.68
N GLN A 101 10.31 7.41 6.43
CA GLN A 101 9.16 7.49 5.52
C GLN A 101 8.51 6.12 5.28
N LYS A 102 9.32 5.06 5.14
CA LYS A 102 8.81 3.69 5.01
C LYS A 102 8.04 3.23 6.23
N SER A 103 8.54 3.56 7.43
CA SER A 103 7.85 3.22 8.68
C SER A 103 6.54 4.00 8.85
N GLU A 104 6.51 5.30 8.54
CA GLU A 104 5.29 6.11 8.62
C GLU A 104 4.21 5.61 7.65
N MET A 105 4.58 5.36 6.39
CA MET A 105 3.69 4.79 5.38
C MET A 105 3.05 3.48 5.86
N CYS A 106 3.84 2.56 6.44
CA CYS A 106 3.29 1.31 6.95
C CYS A 106 2.37 1.49 8.17
N LEU A 107 2.68 2.42 9.07
CA LEU A 107 1.82 2.70 10.22
C LEU A 107 0.47 3.28 9.80
N GLU A 108 0.46 4.16 8.81
CA GLU A 108 -0.77 4.70 8.23
C GLU A 108 -1.57 3.62 7.52
N TYR A 109 -0.93 2.86 6.63
CA TYR A 109 -1.56 1.78 5.90
C TYR A 109 -2.19 0.72 6.82
N GLU A 110 -1.45 0.25 7.83
CA GLU A 110 -1.97 -0.72 8.78
C GLU A 110 -3.13 -0.18 9.61
N ARG A 111 -3.11 1.11 9.95
CA ARG A 111 -4.20 1.77 10.65
C ARG A 111 -5.46 1.79 9.78
N ASP A 112 -5.31 2.14 8.51
CA ASP A 112 -6.42 2.22 7.56
C ASP A 112 -7.05 0.84 7.31
N VAL A 113 -6.23 -0.19 7.11
CA VAL A 113 -6.69 -1.58 6.98
C VAL A 113 -7.45 -2.03 8.23
N LYS A 114 -6.94 -1.77 9.44
CA LYS A 114 -7.60 -2.16 10.70
C LYS A 114 -8.93 -1.42 10.92
N ASN A 115 -9.01 -0.18 10.45
CA ASN A 115 -10.19 0.68 10.61
C ASN A 115 -11.22 0.50 9.49
N ASP A 116 -10.86 -0.17 8.39
CA ASP A 116 -11.81 -0.47 7.33
C ASP A 116 -12.83 -1.53 7.80
N LYS A 117 -14.09 -1.11 7.88
CA LYS A 117 -15.23 -1.99 8.20
C LYS A 117 -16.13 -2.26 6.99
N LYS A 118 -15.81 -1.68 5.83
CA LYS A 118 -16.62 -1.75 4.62
C LYS A 118 -16.14 -2.85 3.69
N ARG A 119 -14.81 -3.00 3.56
CA ARG A 119 -14.17 -3.96 2.67
C ARG A 119 -13.83 -5.24 3.43
N ASN A 120 -14.06 -6.38 2.80
CA ASN A 120 -13.62 -7.66 3.34
C ASN A 120 -12.19 -7.93 2.85
N ILE A 121 -11.23 -7.43 3.62
CA ILE A 121 -9.79 -7.57 3.36
C ILE A 121 -9.34 -8.95 3.83
N THR A 122 -8.84 -9.78 2.90
CA THR A 122 -8.46 -11.18 3.18
C THR A 122 -6.95 -11.38 3.28
N ASP A 123 -6.16 -10.49 2.69
CA ASP A 123 -4.70 -10.49 2.78
C ASP A 123 -4.20 -9.05 2.67
N PHE A 124 -3.12 -8.71 3.39
CA PHE A 124 -2.47 -7.42 3.28
C PHE A 124 -1.02 -7.50 3.75
N TYR A 125 -0.21 -6.54 3.29
CA TYR A 125 1.20 -6.44 3.63
C TYR A 125 1.64 -4.98 3.58
N CYS A 126 2.61 -4.62 4.44
CA CYS A 126 3.44 -3.46 4.24
C CYS A 126 4.88 -3.75 4.65
N GLY A 127 5.84 -3.33 3.83
CA GLY A 127 7.25 -3.45 4.12
C GLY A 127 8.11 -2.98 2.97
N HIS A 128 9.32 -2.53 3.29
CA HIS A 128 10.35 -2.14 2.31
C HIS A 128 9.91 -1.09 1.26
N GLY A 129 8.91 -0.25 1.56
CA GLY A 129 8.37 0.73 0.62
C GLY A 129 7.26 0.18 -0.29
N VAL A 130 6.77 -1.03 -0.01
CA VAL A 130 5.65 -1.65 -0.72
C VAL A 130 4.51 -1.89 0.26
N PHE A 131 3.28 -1.66 -0.16
CA PHE A 131 2.12 -2.23 0.49
C PHE A 131 1.15 -2.81 -0.53
N PHE A 132 0.40 -3.85 -0.13
CA PHE A 132 -0.72 -4.36 -0.90
C PHE A 132 -1.86 -4.81 -0.01
N MET A 133 -3.07 -4.83 -0.56
CA MET A 133 -4.25 -5.49 0.00
C MET A 133 -4.95 -6.35 -1.04
N VAL A 134 -5.59 -7.41 -0.57
CA VAL A 134 -6.56 -8.21 -1.31
C VAL A 134 -7.92 -8.04 -0.64
N VAL A 135 -8.90 -7.59 -1.41
CA VAL A 135 -10.31 -7.51 -1.00
C VAL A 135 -11.08 -8.59 -1.74
N THR A 136 -11.96 -9.29 -1.04
CA THR A 136 -12.90 -10.24 -1.66
C THR A 136 -14.34 -9.83 -1.37
N ALA A 137 -15.23 -10.03 -2.33
CA ALA A 137 -16.64 -9.74 -2.19
C ALA A 137 -17.46 -10.94 -2.64
N GLU A 138 -18.29 -11.46 -1.74
CA GLU A 138 -19.33 -12.44 -2.08
C GLU A 138 -20.54 -11.74 -2.71
N ASN A 139 -21.31 -12.49 -3.50
CA ASN A 139 -22.44 -12.00 -4.27
C ASN A 139 -22.04 -10.83 -5.18
N ALA A 140 -20.90 -10.97 -5.85
CA ALA A 140 -20.28 -9.90 -6.64
C ALA A 140 -21.05 -9.58 -7.93
N SER A 141 -21.94 -10.47 -8.37
CA SER A 141 -22.90 -10.22 -9.45
C SER A 141 -23.69 -8.91 -9.30
N ARG A 142 -23.92 -8.43 -8.08
CA ARG A 142 -24.57 -7.13 -7.83
C ARG A 142 -23.75 -5.91 -8.28
N TYR A 143 -22.46 -6.09 -8.49
CA TYR A 143 -21.50 -5.09 -8.97
C TYR A 143 -21.00 -5.41 -10.38
N ILE A 144 -21.72 -6.25 -11.14
CA ILE A 144 -21.28 -6.70 -12.46
C ILE A 144 -20.97 -5.54 -13.42
N GLU A 145 -21.71 -4.43 -13.32
CA GLU A 145 -21.47 -3.22 -14.12
C GLU A 145 -20.06 -2.65 -13.85
N GLU A 146 -19.66 -2.60 -12.58
CA GLU A 146 -18.31 -2.19 -12.20
C GLU A 146 -17.28 -3.13 -12.82
N PHE A 147 -17.53 -4.45 -12.85
CA PHE A 147 -16.63 -5.43 -13.48
C PHE A 147 -16.58 -5.32 -15.01
N THR A 148 -17.70 -5.00 -15.66
CA THR A 148 -17.76 -4.89 -17.13
C THR A 148 -17.14 -3.59 -17.66
N THR A 149 -17.02 -2.56 -16.81
CA THR A 149 -16.49 -1.24 -17.19
C THR A 149 -15.07 -0.99 -16.66
N MET A 150 -14.47 -1.97 -15.97
CA MET A 150 -13.14 -1.81 -15.34
C MET A 150 -12.05 -1.45 -16.34
N GLU A 151 -12.06 -2.06 -17.52
CA GLU A 151 -11.06 -1.80 -18.53
C GLU A 151 -11.09 -0.34 -18.97
N ASP A 152 -12.29 0.20 -19.27
CA ASP A 152 -12.47 1.60 -19.63
C ASP A 152 -12.03 2.53 -18.50
N HIS A 153 -12.39 2.20 -17.25
CA HIS A 153 -11.97 2.96 -16.08
C HIS A 153 -10.44 2.97 -15.90
N PHE A 154 -9.78 1.83 -16.12
CA PHE A 154 -8.31 1.74 -16.07
C PHE A 154 -7.63 2.46 -17.23
N ILE A 155 -8.24 2.46 -18.42
CA ILE A 155 -7.76 3.25 -19.56
C ILE A 155 -7.84 4.75 -19.24
N GLU A 156 -8.94 5.21 -18.65
CA GLU A 156 -9.10 6.59 -18.22
C GLU A 156 -8.06 6.97 -17.15
N ARG A 157 -7.91 6.16 -16.10
CA ARG A 157 -6.87 6.37 -15.09
C ARG A 157 -5.46 6.40 -15.68
N CYS A 158 -5.16 5.58 -16.69
CA CYS A 158 -3.87 5.66 -17.37
C CYS A 158 -3.65 6.98 -18.11
N ARG A 159 -4.70 7.58 -18.67
CA ARG A 159 -4.62 8.90 -19.29
C ARG A 159 -4.35 9.98 -18.24
N GLU A 160 -5.03 9.90 -17.10
CA GLU A 160 -4.81 10.82 -15.97
C GLU A 160 -3.35 10.73 -15.46
N TYR A 161 -2.85 9.53 -15.18
CA TYR A 161 -1.45 9.35 -14.77
C TYR A 161 -0.45 9.91 -15.79
N ARG A 162 -0.76 9.74 -17.08
CA ARG A 162 0.08 10.26 -18.15
C ARG A 162 0.07 11.79 -18.18
N GLU A 163 -1.10 12.39 -18.04
CA GLU A 163 -1.26 13.85 -18.00
C GLU A 163 -0.58 14.44 -16.76
N ASP A 164 -0.77 13.86 -15.58
CA ASP A 164 -0.10 14.28 -14.35
C ASP A 164 1.43 14.18 -14.47
N TRP A 165 1.93 13.11 -15.09
CA TRP A 165 3.34 12.96 -15.40
C TRP A 165 3.85 14.03 -16.36
N ASP A 166 3.17 14.23 -17.49
CA ASP A 166 3.56 15.24 -18.49
C ASP A 166 3.46 16.68 -17.92
N ASN A 167 2.62 16.90 -16.91
CA ASN A 167 2.47 18.16 -16.16
C ASN A 167 3.46 18.33 -15.00
N GLY A 168 4.33 17.35 -14.71
CA GLY A 168 5.33 17.43 -13.64
C GLY A 168 4.77 17.30 -12.22
N VAL A 169 3.56 16.76 -12.05
CA VAL A 169 2.92 16.58 -10.71
C VAL A 169 3.79 15.74 -9.76
N TYR A 170 4.64 14.86 -10.32
CA TYR A 170 5.48 13.94 -9.56
C TYR A 170 6.94 14.38 -9.43
N ASP A 171 7.31 15.58 -9.90
CA ASP A 171 8.70 16.10 -9.87
C ASP A 171 9.12 16.59 -8.46
N HIS A 172 8.21 16.64 -7.50
CA HIS A 172 8.39 17.33 -6.21
C HIS A 172 9.30 16.64 -5.16
N ARG A 173 10.19 15.72 -5.53
CA ARG A 173 11.10 15.08 -4.55
C ARG A 173 12.54 15.59 -4.56
N ASP A 174 12.87 16.53 -5.45
CA ASP A 174 14.21 17.11 -5.53
C ASP A 174 14.34 18.50 -4.84
N GLU A 175 13.31 18.98 -4.12
CA GLU A 175 13.30 20.36 -3.55
C GLU A 175 13.53 20.47 -2.03
N GLU A 176 13.90 19.40 -1.31
CA GLU A 176 14.34 19.51 0.09
C GLU A 176 15.74 18.90 0.30
N ASP A 177 16.76 19.68 -0.06
CA ASP A 177 18.14 19.59 0.47
C ASP A 177 18.42 20.76 1.45
#